data_AF-A0A135VS91-F1
#
_entry.id   AF-A0A135VS91-F1
#
_cell.length_a   1.000
_cell.length_b   1.000
_cell.length_c   1.000
_cell.angle_alpha   90.00
_cell.angle_beta   90.00
_cell.angle_gamma   90.00
#
_symmetry.space_group_name_H-M   'P 1'
#
loop_
_entity.id
_entity.type
_entity.pdbx_description
1 polymer ?
#
loop_
_entity_poly.entity_id
_entity_poly.type
_entity_poly.pdbx_seq_one_letter_code
_entity_poly.pdbx_strand_id
1 'polypeptide(L)'
;MQLSPYSTLPLVIIVHALFMQGVWLFLGRRARDIYLGDIMHFRKPSSVLSRYYDWRVTKFLNALIEGIVFLVILLASLILISIILVDFAAFIDAILYVLFVMFLSFLSSIQMAWRVKEINQRENELRSSISSSTDKIGVAREMIENLIVQGPMGDGRIWFALYRLAQKPNQVGWAIRDVLFEKAKELRAMDQYSTREYNSATRDKGPGIES
;
A
#
# COMPACT_ATOMS: atom_id res chain seq x y z
N MET A 1 -40.78 -5.23 36.75
CA MET A 1 -40.01 -4.87 35.54
C MET A 1 -38.59 -5.36 35.73
N GLN A 2 -38.31 -6.59 35.31
CA GLN A 2 -36.93 -7.07 35.22
C GLN A 2 -36.32 -6.38 34.00
N LEU A 3 -35.30 -5.55 34.21
CA LEU A 3 -34.44 -5.07 33.14
C LEU A 3 -33.84 -6.31 32.49
N SER A 4 -34.32 -6.65 31.30
CA SER A 4 -33.73 -7.70 30.48
C SER A 4 -32.23 -7.40 30.37
N PRO A 5 -31.33 -8.34 30.72
CA PRO A 5 -29.91 -8.10 30.54
C PRO A 5 -29.72 -7.76 29.06
N TYR A 6 -29.25 -6.55 28.77
CA TYR A 6 -28.86 -6.14 27.43
C TYR A 6 -28.16 -7.31 26.77
N SER A 7 -28.73 -7.85 25.67
CA SER A 7 -28.09 -8.97 25.01
C SER A 7 -26.69 -8.50 24.63
N THR A 8 -25.68 -9.18 25.15
CA THR A 8 -24.27 -8.81 24.90
C THR A 8 -23.86 -9.17 23.47
N LEU A 9 -24.72 -9.92 22.76
CA LEU A 9 -24.50 -10.44 21.42
C LEU A 9 -24.24 -9.35 20.36
N PRO A 10 -25.02 -8.26 20.22
CA PRO A 10 -24.70 -7.17 19.30
C PRO A 10 -23.34 -6.53 19.55
N LEU A 11 -22.96 -6.35 20.82
CA LEU A 11 -21.64 -5.82 21.18
C LEU A 11 -20.54 -6.80 20.75
N VAL A 12 -20.71 -8.10 21.01
CA VAL A 12 -19.77 -9.14 20.58
C VAL A 12 -19.63 -9.17 19.06
N ILE A 13 -20.73 -9.08 18.31
CA ILE A 13 -20.73 -9.01 16.84
C ILE A 13 -19.89 -7.82 16.35
N ILE A 14 -20.11 -6.63 16.90
CA ILE A 14 -19.39 -5.42 16.51
C ILE A 14 -17.90 -5.54 16.83
N VAL A 15 -17.55 -5.95 18.06
CA VAL A 15 -16.14 -6.09 18.48
C VAL A 15 -15.42 -7.15 17.65
N HIS A 16 -16.06 -8.29 17.39
CA HIS A 16 -15.49 -9.35 16.57
C HIS A 16 -15.26 -8.89 15.13
N ALA A 17 -16.21 -8.15 14.56
CA ALA A 17 -16.06 -7.63 13.23
C ALA A 17 -14.94 -6.58 13.11
N LEU A 18 -14.83 -5.67 14.08
CA LEU A 18 -13.71 -4.72 14.14
C LEU A 18 -12.38 -5.44 14.29
N PHE A 19 -12.32 -6.52 15.09
CA PHE A 19 -11.13 -7.35 15.21
C PHE A 19 -10.76 -7.99 13.86
N MET A 20 -11.72 -8.62 13.17
CA MET A 20 -11.50 -9.23 11.86
C MET A 20 -11.07 -8.21 10.80
N GLN A 21 -11.69 -7.03 10.78
CA GLN A 21 -11.25 -5.92 9.94
C GLN A 21 -9.81 -5.49 10.27
N GLY A 22 -9.48 -5.34 11.55
CA GLY A 22 -8.14 -4.99 12.00
C GLY A 22 -7.07 -5.99 11.54
N VAL A 23 -7.34 -7.28 11.71
CA VAL A 23 -6.46 -8.36 11.22
C VAL A 23 -6.30 -8.30 9.70
N TRP A 24 -7.40 -8.10 8.96
CA TRP A 24 -7.36 -8.00 7.50
C TRP A 24 -6.52 -6.83 7.01
N LEU A 25 -6.72 -5.65 7.60
CA LEU A 25 -5.95 -4.45 7.30
C LEU A 25 -4.47 -4.62 7.65
N PHE A 26 -4.17 -5.28 8.78
CA PHE A 26 -2.80 -5.57 9.19
C PHE A 26 -2.09 -6.48 8.19
N LEU A 27 -2.73 -7.58 7.78
CA LEU A 27 -2.20 -8.49 6.76
C LEU A 27 -1.99 -7.76 5.42
N GLY A 28 -2.94 -6.92 5.01
CA GLY A 28 -2.83 -6.11 3.80
C GLY A 28 -1.64 -5.14 3.84
N ARG A 29 -1.42 -4.44 4.96
CA ARG A 29 -0.26 -3.54 5.16
C ARG A 29 1.05 -4.32 5.14
N ARG A 30 1.12 -5.44 5.87
CA ARG A 30 2.31 -6.29 5.92
C ARG A 30 2.68 -6.81 4.52
N ALA A 31 1.69 -7.28 3.76
CA ALA A 31 1.87 -7.75 2.40
C ALA A 31 2.36 -6.65 1.46
N ARG A 32 1.76 -5.45 1.56
CA ARG A 32 2.21 -4.27 0.82
C ARG A 32 3.67 -3.94 1.12
N ASP A 33 4.06 -3.87 2.38
CA ASP A 33 5.40 -3.40 2.75
C ASP A 33 6.48 -4.39 2.29
N ILE A 34 6.20 -5.70 2.33
CA ILE A 34 7.09 -6.72 1.76
C ILE A 34 7.18 -6.58 0.23
N TYR A 35 6.05 -6.40 -0.45
CA TYR A 35 6.04 -6.18 -1.90
C TYR A 35 6.77 -4.91 -2.31
N LEU A 36 6.57 -3.80 -1.58
CA LEU A 36 7.31 -2.55 -1.75
C LEU A 36 8.82 -2.79 -1.64
N GLY A 37 9.23 -3.55 -0.62
CA GLY A 37 10.62 -3.96 -0.44
C GLY A 37 11.18 -4.72 -1.64
N ASP A 38 10.42 -5.65 -2.22
CA ASP A 38 10.83 -6.38 -3.42
C ASP A 38 10.94 -5.45 -4.64
N ILE A 39 9.93 -4.58 -4.87
CA ILE A 39 9.92 -3.74 -6.08
C ILE A 39 10.94 -2.62 -6.09
N MET A 40 11.22 -2.03 -4.92
CA MET A 40 12.22 -0.97 -4.78
C MET A 40 13.65 -1.47 -5.01
N HIS A 41 13.88 -2.78 -4.84
CA HIS A 41 15.16 -3.43 -5.15
C HIS A 41 15.16 -4.11 -6.53
N PHE A 42 14.15 -3.85 -7.37
CA PHE A 42 13.97 -4.46 -8.69
C PHE A 42 13.98 -6.00 -8.67
N ARG A 43 13.52 -6.61 -7.58
CA ARG A 43 13.40 -8.06 -7.42
C ARG A 43 11.99 -8.50 -7.77
N LYS A 44 11.85 -9.68 -8.38
CA LYS A 44 10.54 -10.30 -8.56
C LYS A 44 9.92 -10.66 -7.20
N PRO A 45 8.58 -10.61 -7.06
CA PRO A 45 7.88 -11.02 -5.84
C PRO A 45 8.28 -12.43 -5.38
N SER A 46 9.03 -12.51 -4.29
CA SER A 46 9.65 -13.78 -3.87
C SER A 46 8.78 -14.52 -2.84
N SER A 47 8.25 -13.81 -1.86
CA SER A 47 7.44 -14.36 -0.76
C SER A 47 5.97 -14.51 -1.11
N VAL A 48 5.26 -15.37 -0.36
CA VAL A 48 3.80 -15.59 -0.53
C VAL A 48 3.02 -14.29 -0.36
N LEU A 49 3.34 -13.48 0.65
CA LEU A 49 2.68 -12.20 0.90
C LEU A 49 2.97 -11.17 -0.21
N SER A 50 4.20 -11.15 -0.74
CA SER A 50 4.57 -10.28 -1.86
C SER A 50 3.81 -10.65 -3.13
N ARG A 51 3.76 -11.95 -3.48
CA ARG A 51 3.00 -12.45 -4.63
C ARG A 51 1.50 -12.21 -4.48
N TYR A 52 0.97 -12.37 -3.28
CA TYR A 52 -0.41 -12.04 -2.97
C TYR A 52 -0.70 -10.56 -3.24
N TYR A 53 0.16 -9.66 -2.75
CA TYR A 53 -0.04 -8.23 -2.96
C TYR A 53 0.12 -7.86 -4.44
N ASP A 54 1.08 -8.45 -5.16
CA ASP A 54 1.23 -8.30 -6.60
C ASP A 54 -0.05 -8.69 -7.36
N TRP A 55 -0.60 -9.86 -7.05
CA TRP A 55 -1.88 -10.30 -7.61
C TRP A 55 -2.99 -9.30 -7.31
N ARG A 56 -3.12 -8.85 -6.06
CA ARG A 56 -4.12 -7.86 -5.62
C ARG A 56 -4.05 -6.58 -6.44
N VAL A 57 -2.86 -5.99 -6.59
CA VAL A 57 -2.71 -4.69 -7.26
C VAL A 57 -2.82 -4.79 -8.78
N THR A 58 -2.74 -6.00 -9.34
CA THR A 58 -2.69 -6.18 -10.80
C THR A 58 -3.96 -5.80 -11.52
N LYS A 59 -5.12 -6.02 -10.91
CA LYS A 59 -6.41 -5.63 -11.49
C LYS A 59 -7.32 -5.12 -10.39
N PHE A 60 -8.14 -4.13 -10.73
CA PHE A 60 -9.25 -3.70 -9.88
C PHE A 60 -10.13 -4.88 -9.46
N LEU A 61 -10.41 -5.79 -10.40
CA LEU A 61 -11.24 -6.98 -10.14
C LEU A 61 -10.62 -7.89 -9.07
N ASN A 62 -9.29 -8.02 -9.01
CA ASN A 62 -8.63 -8.87 -7.99
C ASN A 62 -8.83 -8.28 -6.59
N ALA A 63 -8.69 -6.96 -6.45
CA ALA A 63 -8.96 -6.27 -5.19
C ALA A 63 -10.45 -6.34 -4.79
N LEU A 64 -11.36 -6.36 -5.77
CA LEU A 64 -12.79 -6.54 -5.52
C LEU A 64 -13.10 -7.98 -5.06
N ILE A 65 -12.53 -8.99 -5.73
CA ILE A 65 -12.65 -10.41 -5.36
C ILE A 65 -12.13 -10.61 -3.93
N GLU A 66 -10.97 -10.04 -3.60
CA GLU A 66 -10.44 -10.08 -2.23
C GLU A 66 -11.45 -9.49 -1.22
N GLY A 67 -12.05 -8.35 -1.54
CA GLY A 67 -13.08 -7.73 -0.70
C GLY A 67 -14.30 -8.62 -0.48
N ILE A 68 -14.75 -9.33 -1.52
CA ILE A 68 -15.84 -10.31 -1.42
C ILE A 68 -15.44 -11.49 -0.55
N VAL A 69 -14.23 -12.03 -0.74
CA VAL A 69 -13.70 -13.15 0.06
C VAL A 69 -13.66 -12.76 1.54
N PHE A 70 -13.21 -11.55 1.85
CA PHE A 70 -13.24 -11.04 3.23
C PHE A 70 -14.66 -10.97 3.80
N LEU A 71 -15.62 -10.47 3.04
CA LEU A 71 -17.02 -10.39 3.48
C LEU A 71 -17.63 -11.77 3.76
N VAL A 72 -17.33 -12.77 2.91
CA VAL A 72 -17.78 -14.16 3.12
C VAL A 72 -17.17 -14.73 4.40
N ILE A 73 -15.87 -14.52 4.62
CA ILE A 73 -15.18 -14.96 5.85
C ILE A 73 -15.76 -14.26 7.07
N LEU A 74 -16.01 -12.96 6.99
CA LEU A 74 -16.60 -12.17 8.08
C LEU A 74 -18.00 -12.69 8.42
N LEU A 75 -18.88 -12.87 7.43
CA LEU A 75 -20.22 -13.38 7.65
C LEU A 75 -20.19 -14.79 8.28
N ALA A 76 -19.35 -15.68 7.75
CA ALA A 76 -19.20 -17.03 8.30
C ALA A 76 -18.70 -17.00 9.74
N SER A 77 -17.74 -16.12 10.06
CA SER A 77 -17.23 -15.95 11.43
C SER A 77 -18.30 -15.42 12.40
N LEU A 78 -19.15 -14.50 11.94
CA LEU A 78 -20.25 -13.93 12.73
C LEU A 78 -21.36 -14.95 12.99
N ILE A 79 -21.69 -15.79 12.00
CA ILE A 79 -22.63 -16.90 12.19
C ILE A 79 -22.06 -17.90 13.21
N LEU A 80 -20.81 -18.31 13.02
CA LEU A 80 -20.15 -19.30 13.88
C LEU A 80 -20.09 -18.83 15.33
N ILE A 81 -19.63 -17.59 15.58
CA ILE A 81 -19.51 -17.06 16.95
C ILE A 81 -20.88 -16.92 17.62
N SER A 82 -21.92 -16.54 16.87
CA SER A 82 -23.28 -16.40 17.41
C SER A 82 -23.87 -17.75 17.81
N ILE A 83 -23.69 -18.78 16.97
CA ILE A 83 -24.14 -20.16 17.25
C ILE A 83 -23.40 -20.73 18.47
N ILE A 84 -22.10 -20.48 18.62
CA ILE A 84 -21.31 -21.00 19.75
C ILE A 84 -21.70 -20.33 21.07
N LEU A 85 -22.00 -19.03 21.06
CA LEU A 85 -22.27 -18.27 22.29
C LEU A 85 -23.71 -18.36 22.77
N VAL A 86 -24.68 -18.43 21.84
CA VAL A 86 -26.11 -18.41 22.17
C VAL A 86 -26.84 -19.49 21.38
N ASP A 87 -27.35 -19.17 20.20
CA ASP A 87 -28.04 -20.07 19.27
C ASP A 87 -28.24 -19.38 17.91
N PHE A 88 -28.82 -20.10 16.95
CA PHE A 88 -29.13 -19.54 15.64
C PHE A 88 -30.28 -18.53 15.66
N ALA A 89 -31.23 -18.66 16.60
CA ALA A 89 -32.37 -17.74 16.69
C ALA A 89 -31.91 -16.33 17.09
N ALA A 90 -31.02 -16.23 18.08
CA ALA A 90 -30.45 -14.95 18.50
C ALA A 90 -29.60 -14.28 17.41
N PHE A 91 -28.97 -15.07 16.52
CA PHE A 91 -28.30 -14.53 15.33
C PHE A 91 -29.30 -13.84 14.38
N ILE A 92 -30.46 -14.46 14.15
CA ILE A 92 -31.52 -13.88 13.31
C ILE A 92 -32.08 -12.61 13.95
N ASP A 93 -32.27 -12.59 15.27
CA ASP A 93 -32.69 -11.38 15.99
C ASP A 93 -31.66 -10.25 15.86
N ALA A 94 -30.37 -10.60 15.76
CA ALA A 94 -29.27 -9.65 15.58
C ALA A 94 -28.96 -9.31 14.11
N ILE A 95 -29.78 -9.75 13.13
CA ILE A 95 -29.46 -9.64 11.70
C ILE A 95 -29.23 -8.19 11.24
N LEU A 96 -29.94 -7.22 11.83
CA LEU A 96 -29.75 -5.80 11.50
C LEU A 96 -28.34 -5.31 11.86
N TYR A 97 -27.77 -5.76 12.98
CA TYR A 97 -26.39 -5.43 13.37
C TYR A 97 -25.38 -6.09 12.44
N VAL A 98 -25.64 -7.35 12.06
CA VAL A 98 -24.79 -8.07 11.10
C VAL A 98 -24.79 -7.35 9.74
N LEU A 99 -25.96 -6.98 9.22
CA LEU A 99 -26.09 -6.22 7.98
C LEU A 99 -25.37 -4.88 8.04
N PHE A 100 -25.50 -4.15 9.16
CA PHE A 100 -24.81 -2.89 9.37
C PHE A 100 -23.27 -3.06 9.30
N VAL A 101 -22.73 -4.04 10.01
CA VAL A 101 -21.30 -4.37 9.99
C VAL A 101 -20.83 -4.80 8.59
N MET A 102 -21.63 -5.62 7.91
CA MET A 102 -21.33 -6.09 6.55
C MET A 102 -21.30 -4.93 5.56
N PHE A 103 -22.23 -3.98 5.69
CA PHE A 103 -22.26 -2.78 4.87
C PHE A 103 -21.01 -1.90 5.06
N LEU A 104 -20.62 -1.64 6.31
CA LEU A 104 -19.39 -0.88 6.59
C LEU A 104 -18.15 -1.59 6.06
N SER A 105 -18.08 -2.91 6.23
CA SER A 105 -17.00 -3.75 5.70
C SER A 105 -16.93 -3.70 4.18
N PHE A 106 -18.09 -3.68 3.51
CA PHE A 106 -18.19 -3.56 2.07
C PHE A 106 -17.69 -2.20 1.58
N LEU A 107 -18.07 -1.10 2.23
CA LEU A 107 -17.56 0.24 1.91
C LEU A 107 -16.03 0.30 2.05
N SER A 108 -15.47 -0.26 3.12
CA SER A 108 -14.02 -0.36 3.32
C SER A 108 -13.33 -1.15 2.19
N SER A 109 -13.88 -2.31 1.82
CA SER A 109 -13.37 -3.12 0.71
C SER A 109 -13.42 -2.38 -0.63
N ILE A 110 -14.51 -1.64 -0.89
CA ILE A 110 -14.64 -0.80 -2.09
C ILE A 110 -13.59 0.30 -2.10
N GLN A 111 -13.39 1.02 -0.99
CA GLN A 111 -12.38 2.07 -0.91
C GLN A 111 -10.97 1.54 -1.23
N MET A 112 -10.64 0.34 -0.74
CA MET A 112 -9.38 -0.32 -1.07
C MET A 112 -9.28 -0.70 -2.55
N ALA A 113 -10.35 -1.23 -3.13
CA ALA A 113 -10.38 -1.57 -4.55
C ALA A 113 -10.25 -0.31 -5.43
N TRP A 114 -10.94 0.78 -5.10
CA TRP A 114 -10.80 2.07 -5.79
C TRP A 114 -9.38 2.59 -5.77
N ARG A 115 -8.68 2.48 -4.64
CA ARG A 115 -7.26 2.83 -4.56
C ARG A 115 -6.39 2.02 -5.53
N VAL A 116 -6.69 0.73 -5.70
CA VAL A 116 -6.01 -0.12 -6.70
C VAL A 116 -6.36 0.30 -8.13
N LYS A 117 -7.60 0.73 -8.39
CA LYS A 117 -8.00 1.27 -9.70
C LYS A 117 -7.19 2.52 -10.05
N GLU A 118 -7.09 3.46 -9.12
CA GLU A 118 -6.32 4.70 -9.31
C GLU A 118 -4.84 4.40 -9.61
N ILE A 119 -4.23 3.48 -8.87
CA ILE A 119 -2.84 3.04 -9.13
C ILE A 119 -2.69 2.50 -10.56
N ASN A 120 -3.59 1.61 -10.99
CA ASN A 120 -3.53 1.04 -12.34
C ASN A 120 -3.79 2.07 -13.44
N GLN A 121 -4.65 3.08 -13.19
CA GLN A 121 -4.86 4.19 -14.11
C GLN A 121 -3.59 5.02 -14.25
N ARG A 122 -2.96 5.42 -13.14
CA ARG A 122 -1.67 6.13 -13.15
C ARG A 122 -0.57 5.35 -13.84
N GLU A 123 -0.49 4.05 -13.61
CA GLU A 123 0.48 3.18 -14.29
C GLU A 123 0.28 3.18 -15.81
N ASN A 124 -0.97 3.11 -16.27
CA ASN A 124 -1.30 3.14 -17.69
C ASN A 124 -1.04 4.52 -18.32
N GLU A 125 -1.35 5.61 -17.60
CA GLU A 125 -1.03 6.98 -18.00
C GLU A 125 0.49 7.13 -18.20
N LEU A 126 1.30 6.81 -17.19
CA LEU A 126 2.77 6.86 -17.27
C LEU A 126 3.32 6.01 -18.41
N ARG A 127 2.82 4.77 -18.55
CA ARG A 127 3.22 3.89 -19.63
C ARG A 127 2.90 4.51 -21.00
N SER A 128 1.73 5.12 -21.15
CA SER A 128 1.33 5.75 -22.41
C SER A 128 2.21 6.96 -22.74
N SER A 129 2.47 7.83 -21.76
CA SER A 129 3.31 9.02 -21.91
C SER A 129 4.76 8.70 -22.29
N ILE A 130 5.36 7.67 -21.66
CA ILE A 130 6.73 7.27 -21.99
C ILE A 130 6.77 6.49 -23.30
N SER A 131 5.76 5.66 -23.59
CA SER A 131 5.75 4.85 -24.81
C SER A 131 5.51 5.68 -26.08
N SER A 132 4.79 6.81 -25.98
CA SER A 132 4.56 7.72 -27.12
C SER A 132 5.72 8.65 -27.41
N SER A 133 6.64 8.83 -26.45
CA SER A 133 7.83 9.67 -26.63
C SER A 133 8.92 8.97 -27.44
N THR A 134 9.58 9.74 -28.32
CA THR A 134 10.82 9.33 -29.00
C THR A 134 11.97 9.25 -28.00
N ASP A 135 12.06 10.21 -27.08
CA ASP A 135 12.99 10.20 -25.95
C ASP A 135 12.30 9.67 -24.69
N LYS A 136 12.41 8.35 -24.50
CA LYS A 136 11.82 7.66 -23.33
C LYS A 136 12.58 7.96 -22.04
N ILE A 137 13.90 8.20 -22.13
CA ILE A 137 14.77 8.41 -20.97
C ILE A 137 14.57 9.83 -20.44
N GLY A 138 14.54 10.84 -21.32
CA GLY A 138 14.28 12.23 -20.93
C GLY A 138 12.94 12.40 -20.22
N VAL A 139 11.87 11.82 -20.75
CA VAL A 139 10.54 11.86 -20.10
C VAL A 139 10.54 11.14 -18.74
N ALA A 140 11.19 9.98 -18.65
CA ALA A 140 11.31 9.26 -17.37
C ALA A 140 12.13 10.07 -16.34
N ARG A 141 13.19 10.76 -16.78
CA ARG A 141 14.00 11.65 -15.96
C ARG A 141 13.20 12.82 -15.43
N GLU A 142 12.49 13.54 -16.29
CA GLU A 142 11.64 14.65 -15.89
C GLU A 142 10.57 14.22 -14.86
N MET A 143 9.91 13.07 -15.09
CA MET A 143 8.92 12.53 -14.15
C MET A 143 9.51 12.22 -12.78
N ILE A 144 10.69 11.58 -12.75
CA ILE A 144 11.36 11.21 -11.49
C ILE A 144 11.90 12.44 -10.78
N GLU A 145 12.48 13.40 -11.49
CA GLU A 145 12.96 14.67 -10.93
C GLU A 145 11.80 15.48 -10.32
N ASN A 146 10.68 15.60 -11.03
CA ASN A 146 9.48 16.26 -10.51
C ASN A 146 8.99 15.62 -9.21
N LEU A 147 9.03 14.28 -9.11
CA LEU A 147 8.65 13.58 -7.88
C LEU A 147 9.66 13.78 -6.74
N ILE A 148 10.95 13.85 -7.04
CA ILE A 148 12.00 14.13 -6.04
C ILE A 148 11.84 15.55 -5.50
N VAL A 149 11.58 16.53 -6.37
CA VAL A 149 11.35 17.94 -5.98
C VAL A 149 10.13 18.09 -5.07
N GLN A 150 9.08 17.31 -5.29
CA GLN A 150 7.91 17.28 -4.41
C GLN A 150 8.23 16.72 -3.01
N GLY A 151 9.36 16.03 -2.83
CA GLY A 151 9.83 15.53 -1.55
C GLY A 151 8.80 14.60 -0.86
N PRO A 152 8.56 14.75 0.46
CA PRO A 152 7.60 13.92 1.19
C PRO A 152 6.13 14.15 0.76
N MET A 153 5.84 15.22 0.01
CA MET A 153 4.53 15.47 -0.57
C MET A 153 4.34 14.80 -1.94
N GLY A 154 5.38 14.15 -2.49
CA GLY A 154 5.28 13.40 -3.73
C GLY A 154 4.26 12.27 -3.64
N ASP A 155 3.42 12.12 -4.68
CA ASP A 155 2.38 11.10 -4.68
C ASP A 155 3.00 9.69 -4.68
N GLY A 156 2.95 9.01 -3.53
CA GLY A 156 3.46 7.66 -3.34
C GLY A 156 2.85 6.63 -4.31
N ARG A 157 1.71 6.92 -4.94
CA ARG A 157 1.11 6.08 -5.98
C ARG A 157 1.88 6.16 -7.30
N ILE A 158 2.43 7.33 -7.63
CA ILE A 158 3.25 7.52 -8.82
C ILE A 158 4.59 6.81 -8.62
N TRP A 159 5.21 6.96 -7.43
CA TRP A 159 6.38 6.16 -7.05
C TRP A 159 6.12 4.65 -7.18
N PHE A 160 5.01 4.17 -6.63
CA PHE A 160 4.60 2.78 -6.75
C PHE A 160 4.50 2.33 -8.21
N ALA A 161 3.82 3.12 -9.05
CA ALA A 161 3.64 2.81 -10.46
C ALA A 161 4.98 2.80 -11.23
N LEU A 162 5.89 3.73 -10.94
CA LEU A 162 7.22 3.77 -11.56
C LEU A 162 8.05 2.52 -11.23
N TYR A 163 8.14 2.15 -9.95
CA TYR A 163 8.86 0.93 -9.54
C TYR A 163 8.26 -0.33 -10.17
N ARG A 164 6.93 -0.38 -10.30
CA ARG A 164 6.24 -1.49 -10.94
C ARG A 164 6.47 -1.55 -12.45
N LEU A 165 6.49 -0.40 -13.13
CA LEU A 165 6.83 -0.32 -14.56
C LEU A 165 8.30 -0.69 -14.81
N ALA A 166 9.21 -0.27 -13.94
CA ALA A 166 10.63 -0.58 -14.02
C ALA A 166 10.94 -2.09 -13.94
N GLN A 167 10.02 -2.88 -13.38
CA GLN A 167 10.14 -4.35 -13.36
C GLN A 167 9.84 -5.02 -14.70
N LYS A 168 9.18 -4.33 -15.63
CA LYS A 168 8.77 -4.93 -16.91
C LYS A 168 9.97 -5.04 -17.85
N PRO A 169 10.17 -6.19 -18.53
CA PRO A 169 11.27 -6.38 -19.47
C PRO A 169 10.96 -5.73 -20.83
N ASN A 170 10.65 -4.44 -20.83
CA ASN A 170 10.36 -3.64 -22.03
C ASN A 170 11.15 -2.34 -22.04
N GLN A 171 11.20 -1.65 -23.18
CA GLN A 171 11.97 -0.40 -23.33
C GLN A 171 11.57 0.67 -22.30
N VAL A 172 10.28 0.77 -21.99
CA VAL A 172 9.75 1.71 -20.97
C VAL A 172 10.29 1.37 -19.59
N GLY A 173 10.21 0.09 -19.19
CA GLY A 173 10.69 -0.36 -17.89
C GLY A 173 12.20 -0.19 -17.74
N TRP A 174 12.97 -0.46 -18.80
CA TRP A 174 14.42 -0.26 -18.78
C TRP A 174 14.79 1.21 -18.65
N ALA A 175 14.14 2.09 -19.42
CA ALA A 175 14.35 3.54 -19.33
C ALA A 175 14.08 4.07 -17.92
N ILE A 176 12.94 3.69 -17.31
CA ILE A 176 12.61 4.10 -15.93
C ILE A 176 13.64 3.54 -14.94
N ARG A 177 14.01 2.26 -15.07
CA ARG A 177 14.96 1.60 -14.17
C ARG A 177 16.33 2.29 -14.19
N ASP A 178 16.84 2.63 -15.37
CA ASP A 178 18.16 3.22 -15.52
C ASP A 178 18.20 4.63 -14.91
N VAL A 179 17.14 5.43 -15.12
CA VAL A 179 16.98 6.75 -14.48
C VAL A 179 16.86 6.61 -12.96
N LEU A 180 16.11 5.64 -12.45
CA LEU A 180 16.02 5.40 -11.00
C LEU A 180 17.39 5.06 -10.39
N PHE A 181 18.22 4.25 -11.08
CA PHE A 181 19.58 3.96 -10.64
C PHE A 181 20.51 5.17 -10.71
N GLU A 182 20.38 5.99 -11.74
CA GLU A 182 21.13 7.24 -11.90
C GLU A 182 20.82 8.20 -10.74
N LYS A 183 19.54 8.47 -10.48
CA LYS A 183 19.11 9.35 -9.38
C LYS A 183 19.44 8.80 -8.00
N ALA A 184 19.34 7.49 -7.80
CA ALA A 184 19.78 6.88 -6.54
C ALA A 184 21.28 7.06 -6.28
N LYS A 185 22.12 7.06 -7.33
CA LYS A 185 23.56 7.35 -7.21
C LYS A 185 23.81 8.83 -6.95
N GLU A 186 23.12 9.72 -7.65
CA GLU A 186 23.23 11.18 -7.43
C GLU A 186 22.88 11.56 -5.99
N LEU A 187 21.74 11.07 -5.46
CA LEU A 187 21.32 11.34 -4.08
C LEU A 187 22.32 10.83 -3.05
N ARG A 188 22.84 9.60 -3.24
CA ARG A 188 23.90 9.05 -2.36
C ARG A 188 25.19 9.86 -2.42
N ALA A 189 25.55 10.37 -3.59
CA ALA A 189 26.73 11.22 -3.73
C ALA A 189 26.52 12.55 -2.99
N MET A 190 25.36 13.20 -3.15
CA MET A 190 25.01 14.43 -2.44
C MET A 190 25.06 14.25 -0.91
N ASP A 191 24.51 13.16 -0.38
CA ASP A 191 24.58 12.83 1.05
C ASP A 191 26.02 12.62 1.55
N GLN A 192 26.87 12.02 0.73
CA GLN A 192 28.29 11.85 1.07
C GLN A 192 29.06 13.17 1.08
N TYR A 193 28.75 14.08 0.14
CA TYR A 193 29.35 15.41 0.12
C TYR A 193 28.90 16.25 1.32
N SER A 194 27.60 16.29 1.63
CA SER A 194 27.10 17.03 2.81
C SER A 194 27.64 16.48 4.13
N THR A 195 27.77 15.15 4.25
CA THR A 195 28.37 14.51 5.43
C THR A 195 29.88 14.78 5.54
N ARG A 196 30.61 14.83 4.41
CA ARG A 196 32.03 15.19 4.41
C ARG A 196 32.25 16.66 4.76
N GLU A 197 31.43 17.55 4.23
CA GLU A 197 31.51 19.00 4.46
C GLU A 197 31.24 19.36 5.93
N TYR A 198 30.27 18.69 6.56
CA TYR A 198 30.00 18.81 8.01
C TYR A 198 31.18 18.33 8.87
N ASN A 199 31.86 17.25 8.46
CA ASN A 199 33.03 16.71 9.15
C ASN A 199 34.32 17.52 8.89
N SER A 200 34.43 18.23 7.77
CA SER A 200 35.54 19.15 7.51
C SER A 200 35.37 20.49 8.20
N ALA A 201 34.14 21.01 8.32
CA ALA A 201 33.84 22.25 9.03
C ALA A 201 34.12 22.18 10.55
N THR A 202 34.11 20.97 11.13
CA THR A 202 34.49 20.73 12.54
C THR A 202 36.00 20.53 12.74
N ARG A 203 36.77 20.35 11.67
CA ARG A 203 38.24 20.20 11.71
C ARG A 203 39.02 21.45 11.33
N ASP A 204 38.37 22.48 10.80
CA ASP A 204 39.01 23.75 10.47
C ASP A 204 39.05 24.69 11.68
N LYS A 205 39.76 24.28 12.73
CA LYS A 205 40.43 25.24 13.62
C LYS A 205 41.75 25.57 12.94
N GLY A 206 41.71 26.56 12.04
CA GLY A 206 42.92 27.19 11.51
C GLY A 206 43.84 27.66 12.66
N PRO A 207 45.15 27.82 12.43
CA PRO A 207 46.09 28.14 13.47
C PRO A 207 45.75 29.51 14.06
N GLY A 208 45.29 29.53 15.32
CA GLY A 208 45.03 30.74 16.07
C GLY A 208 46.32 31.50 16.27
N ILE A 209 46.41 32.69 15.69
CA ILE A 209 47.40 33.69 16.11
C ILE A 209 46.82 34.32 17.37
N GLU A 210 47.42 33.99 18.51
CA GLU A 210 47.18 34.65 19.79
C GLU A 210 47.65 36.10 19.71
N SER A 211 46.76 37.03 20.07
CA SER A 211 47.10 38.39 20.51
C SER A 211 46.15 38.80 21.62
#